data_AF-S9QRI0-F1
#
_entry.id   AF-S9QRI0-F1
#
_cell.length_a   1.000
_cell.length_b   1.000
_cell.length_c   1.000
_cell.angle_alpha   90.00
_cell.angle_beta   90.00
_cell.angle_gamma   90.00
#
_symmetry.space_group_name_H-M   'P 1'
#
loop_
_entity.id
_entity.type
_entity.pdbx_description
1 polymer ?
#
loop_
_entity_poly.entity_id
_entity_poly.type
_entity_poly.pdbx_seq_one_letter_code
_entity_poly.pdbx_strand_id
1 'polypeptide(L)'
;MENKEGPISVPLAQRIAADCANAAAYVVLEAASKEPEPPLGLLCESFKAAYRLKLGAAIPGSRVVTTCAPSTKPVIFGELIP
;
A
#
# COMPACT_ATOMS: atom_id res chain seq x y z
N MET A 1 -11.74 -4.98 29.55
CA MET A 1 -11.56 -4.32 28.24
C MET A 1 -11.02 -5.39 27.31
N GLU A 2 -11.89 -5.99 26.51
CA GLU A 2 -11.50 -7.05 25.58
C GLU A 2 -10.61 -6.43 24.51
N ASN A 3 -9.35 -6.87 24.40
CA ASN A 3 -8.49 -6.45 23.31
C ASN A 3 -9.18 -6.90 22.02
N LYS A 4 -9.77 -5.96 21.28
CA LYS A 4 -10.36 -6.19 19.94
C LYS A 4 -9.30 -6.55 18.89
N GLU A 5 -8.07 -6.82 19.32
CA GLU A 5 -7.00 -7.28 18.46
C GLU A 5 -7.32 -8.73 18.09
N GLY A 6 -7.28 -9.03 16.80
CA GLY A 6 -7.41 -10.40 16.31
C GLY A 6 -6.19 -11.24 16.69
N PRO A 7 -5.92 -12.35 15.98
CA PRO A 7 -4.81 -13.24 16.30
C PRO A 7 -3.41 -12.62 16.15
N ILE A 8 -3.31 -11.39 15.64
CA ILE A 8 -2.08 -10.60 15.58
C ILE A 8 -2.31 -9.23 16.22
N SER A 9 -1.28 -8.69 16.88
CA SER A 9 -1.33 -7.35 17.45
C SER A 9 -1.37 -6.29 16.35
N VAL A 10 -1.96 -5.13 16.63
CA VAL A 10 -2.00 -4.02 15.67
C VAL A 10 -0.59 -3.61 15.19
N PRO A 11 0.42 -3.46 16.07
CA PRO A 11 1.78 -3.11 15.62
C PRO A 11 2.37 -4.15 14.66
N LEU A 12 2.12 -5.45 14.89
CA LEU A 12 2.59 -6.50 14.00
C LEU A 12 1.88 -6.42 12.63
N ALA A 13 0.57 -6.24 12.63
CA ALA A 13 -0.21 -6.06 11.41
C ALA A 13 0.27 -4.85 10.59
N GLN A 14 0.54 -3.72 11.25
CA GLN A 14 1.06 -2.50 10.62
C GLN A 14 2.44 -2.72 9.99
N ARG A 15 3.34 -3.41 10.70
CA ARG A 15 4.66 -3.74 10.18
C ARG A 15 4.59 -4.62 8.93
N ILE A 16 3.81 -5.70 8.98
CA ILE A 16 3.62 -6.60 7.83
C ILE A 16 3.01 -5.83 6.64
N ALA A 17 2.04 -4.96 6.91
CA ALA A 17 1.43 -4.11 5.88
C ALA A 17 2.47 -3.17 5.24
N ALA A 18 3.32 -2.52 6.04
CA ALA A 18 4.38 -1.66 5.52
C ALA A 18 5.39 -2.44 4.64
N ASP A 19 5.81 -3.63 5.09
CA ASP A 19 6.73 -4.49 4.33
C ASP A 19 6.11 -4.93 2.99
N CYS A 20 4.83 -5.30 3.00
CA CYS A 20 4.08 -5.65 1.79
C CYS A 20 3.94 -4.47 0.83
N ALA A 21 3.69 -3.27 1.36
CA ALA A 21 3.58 -2.04 0.56
C ALA A 21 4.92 -1.70 -0.09
N ASN A 22 6.03 -1.76 0.64
CA ASN A 22 7.38 -1.53 0.12
C ASN A 22 7.71 -2.52 -1.00
N ALA A 23 7.43 -3.81 -0.78
CA ALA A 23 7.65 -4.84 -1.79
C ALA A 23 6.75 -4.68 -3.03
N ALA A 24 5.52 -4.18 -2.88
CA ALA A 24 4.64 -3.85 -4.01
C ALA A 24 5.13 -2.63 -4.78
N ALA A 25 5.57 -1.58 -4.07
CA ALA A 25 6.12 -0.37 -4.66
C ALA A 25 7.36 -0.68 -5.50
N TYR A 26 8.28 -1.51 -4.98
CA TYR A 26 9.48 -1.91 -5.72
C TYR A 26 9.15 -2.51 -7.10
N VAL A 27 8.20 -3.45 -7.15
CA VAL A 27 7.76 -4.09 -8.40
C VAL A 27 7.18 -3.09 -9.40
N VAL A 28 6.42 -2.11 -8.93
CA VAL A 28 5.76 -1.11 -9.79
C VAL A 28 6.72 -0.01 -10.23
N LEU A 29 7.59 0.46 -9.35
CA LEU A 29 8.57 1.49 -9.67
C LEU A 29 9.62 0.99 -10.66
N GLU A 30 10.00 -0.30 -10.61
CA GLU A 30 10.81 -0.89 -11.70
C GLU A 30 10.10 -0.84 -13.06
N ALA A 31 8.75 -0.90 -13.09
CA ALA A 31 8.00 -0.75 -14.32
C ALA A 31 7.89 0.72 -14.76
N ALA A 32 7.90 1.67 -13.83
CA ALA A 32 7.92 3.11 -14.12
C ALA A 32 9.21 3.55 -14.81
N SER A 33 10.32 2.86 -14.57
CA SER A 33 11.61 3.11 -15.23
C SER A 33 11.69 2.65 -16.69
N LYS A 34 10.63 2.07 -17.27
CA LYS A 34 10.62 1.54 -18.64
C LYS A 34 10.04 2.57 -19.60
N GLU A 35 10.67 2.75 -20.77
CA GLU A 35 10.13 3.59 -21.83
C GLU A 35 9.19 2.81 -22.78
N PRO A 36 8.04 3.41 -23.19
CA PRO A 36 7.50 4.68 -22.70
C PRO A 36 6.98 4.56 -21.27
N GLU A 37 7.12 5.64 -20.49
CA GLU A 37 6.67 5.65 -19.08
C GLU A 37 5.18 5.31 -18.99
N PRO A 38 4.77 4.32 -18.17
CA PRO A 38 3.37 3.99 -18.00
C PRO A 38 2.60 5.15 -17.36
N PRO A 39 1.33 5.40 -17.75
CA PRO A 39 0.51 6.41 -17.10
C PRO A 39 0.41 6.17 -15.58
N LEU A 40 0.48 7.25 -14.79
CA LEU A 40 0.44 7.17 -13.32
C LEU A 40 -0.77 6.40 -12.78
N GLY A 41 -1.93 6.53 -13.42
CA GLY A 41 -3.14 5.78 -13.06
C GLY A 41 -2.94 4.26 -13.20
N LEU A 42 -2.23 3.80 -14.23
CA LEU A 42 -1.92 2.39 -14.45
C LEU A 42 -0.93 1.86 -13.40
N LEU A 43 0.08 2.66 -13.06
CA LEU A 43 1.02 2.33 -11.98
C LEU A 43 0.30 2.21 -10.63
N CYS A 44 -0.63 3.12 -10.33
CA CYS A 44 -1.42 3.09 -9.11
C CYS A 44 -2.27 1.81 -8.99
N GLU A 45 -2.98 1.43 -10.06
CA GLU A 45 -3.76 0.18 -10.07
C GLU A 45 -2.85 -1.05 -9.98
N SER A 46 -1.69 -1.04 -10.63
CA SER A 46 -0.69 -2.10 -10.53
C SER A 46 -0.18 -2.25 -9.09
N PHE A 47 0.06 -1.13 -8.40
CA PHE A 47 0.47 -1.13 -7.00
C PHE A 47 -0.61 -1.71 -6.10
N LYS A 48 -1.87 -1.28 -6.24
CA LYS A 48 -3.00 -1.80 -5.46
C LYS A 48 -3.15 -3.31 -5.65
N ALA A 49 -3.02 -3.79 -6.89
CA ALA A 49 -3.09 -5.22 -7.20
C ALA A 49 -1.94 -6.00 -6.53
N ALA A 50 -0.70 -5.54 -6.70
CA ALA A 50 0.48 -6.18 -6.10
C ALA A 50 0.42 -6.18 -4.58
N TYR A 51 -0.01 -5.07 -3.97
CA TYR A 51 -0.15 -4.93 -2.53
C TYR A 51 -1.20 -5.90 -1.95
N ARG A 52 -2.38 -5.99 -2.57
CA ARG A 52 -3.42 -6.94 -2.15
C ARG A 52 -2.94 -8.38 -2.18
N LEU A 53 -2.21 -8.76 -3.24
CA LEU A 53 -1.68 -10.11 -3.38
C LEU A 53 -0.65 -10.42 -2.29
N LYS A 54 0.31 -9.52 -2.05
CA LYS A 54 1.34 -9.69 -1.03
C LYS A 54 0.76 -9.71 0.38
N LEU A 55 -0.15 -8.78 0.70
CA LEU A 55 -0.79 -8.72 2.02
C LEU A 55 -1.70 -9.94 2.27
N GLY A 56 -2.45 -10.38 1.26
CA GLY A 56 -3.28 -11.59 1.35
C GLY A 56 -2.46 -12.84 1.63
N ALA A 57 -1.27 -12.94 1.04
CA ALA A 57 -0.34 -14.04 1.31
C ALA A 57 0.30 -13.95 2.71
N ALA A 58 0.62 -12.74 3.18
CA ALA A 58 1.25 -12.54 4.49
C ALA A 58 0.26 -12.64 5.66
N ILE A 59 -0.98 -12.18 5.46
CA ILE A 59 -2.06 -12.20 6.45
C ILE A 59 -3.31 -12.77 5.77
N PRO A 60 -3.60 -14.07 5.95
CA PRO A 60 -4.80 -14.71 5.43
C PRO A 60 -6.06 -13.97 5.90
N GLY A 61 -6.95 -13.64 4.95
CA GLY A 61 -8.18 -12.91 5.24
C GLY A 61 -8.01 -11.39 5.41
N SER A 62 -6.81 -10.84 5.18
CA SER A 62 -6.61 -9.38 5.15
C SER A 62 -7.50 -8.71 4.11
N ARG A 63 -8.01 -7.53 4.46
CA ARG A 63 -8.85 -6.71 3.59
C ARG A 63 -8.23 -5.34 3.43
N VAL A 64 -7.83 -5.01 2.20
CA VAL A 64 -7.36 -3.67 1.86
C VAL A 64 -8.56 -2.85 1.40
N VAL A 65 -8.95 -1.88 2.20
CA VAL A 65 -9.97 -0.90 1.82
C VAL A 65 -9.38 -0.01 0.71
N THR A 66 -10.12 0.17 -0.37
CA THR A 66 -9.70 1.02 -1.51
C THR A 66 -9.87 2.50 -1.26
N THR A 67 -10.71 2.84 -0.29
CA THR A 67 -10.89 4.20 0.18
C THR A 67 -9.88 4.49 1.28
N CYS A 68 -9.19 5.64 1.13
CA CYS A 68 -8.35 6.17 2.20
C CYS A 68 -9.21 6.46 3.44
N ALA A 69 -8.59 6.43 4.62
CA ALA A 69 -9.27 6.92 5.82
C ALA A 69 -9.63 8.41 5.62
N PRO A 70 -10.76 8.89 6.18
CA PRO A 70 -11.14 10.29 6.03
C PRO A 70 -10.09 11.29 6.53
N SER A 71 -9.22 10.85 7.46
CA SER A 71 -8.11 11.64 8.00
C SER A 71 -6.84 11.63 7.13
N THR A 72 -6.78 10.79 6.09
CA THR A 72 -5.64 10.74 5.17
C THR A 72 -5.63 11.99 4.31
N LYS A 73 -4.58 12.81 4.45
CA LYS A 73 -4.36 13.96 3.58
C LYS A 73 -3.78 13.50 2.24
N PRO A 74 -4.29 13.98 1.10
CA PRO A 74 -3.66 13.72 -0.19
C PRO A 74 -2.24 14.28 -0.18
N VAL A 75 -1.30 13.53 -0.76
CA VAL A 75 0.05 14.04 -1.02
C VAL A 75 -0.06 15.02 -2.19
N ILE A 76 0.20 16.30 -1.94
CA ILE A 76 0.31 17.32 -2.98
C ILE A 76 1.72 17.23 -3.56
N PHE A 77 1.85 16.74 -4.79
CA PHE A 77 3.13 16.79 -5.51
C PHE A 77 3.36 18.22 -6.01
N GLY A 78 4.52 18.80 -5.70
CA GLY A 78 4.95 20.09 -6.27
C GLY A 78 4.80 21.32 -5.37
N GLU A 79 4.35 21.19 -4.12
CA GLU A 79 4.59 22.26 -3.13
C GLU A 79 6.06 22.20 -2.70
N LEU A 80 6.85 23.14 -3.22
CA LEU A 80 8.11 23.55 -2.60
C LEU A 80 7.78 23.96 -1.17
N ILE A 81 8.28 23.19 -0.20
CA ILE A 81 8.36 23.64 1.19
C ILE A 81 9.21 24.94 1.17
N PRO A 82 8.71 26.08 1.67
CA PRO A 82 9.52 27.29 1.79
C PRO A 82 10.67 27.12 2.79
#